data_AF-E4XVC7-F1
#
_entry.id   AF-E4XVC7-F1
#
_cell.length_a   1.000
_cell.length_b   1.000
_cell.length_c   1.000
_cell.angle_alpha   90.00
_cell.angle_beta   90.00
_cell.angle_gamma   90.00
#
_symmetry.space_group_name_H-M   'P 1'
#
loop_
_entity.id
_entity.type
_entity.pdbx_description
1 polymer ?
#
loop_
_entity_poly.entity_id
_entity_poly.type
_entity_poly.pdbx_seq_one_letter_code
_entity_poly.pdbx_strand_id
1 'polypeptide(L)'
;MNDTFPMPDLSHLTEEERQNIMKVMQRHQAEEKRGAAVERNLTVLKEKHLSGAAPGKQTIPKPAPSVQKSMNTPPKESGTTDLCPICRKTQLARDCGHRCGFCKVLFCSRCGGKWQGFTVTL
;
A
#
# COMPACT_ATOMS: atom_id res chain seq x y z
N MET A 1 3.52 -3.16 -33.23
CA MET A 1 3.16 -4.58 -33.48
C MET A 1 3.63 -5.34 -32.26
N ASN A 2 2.73 -5.74 -31.37
CA ASN A 2 3.01 -6.68 -30.27
C ASN A 2 1.66 -7.01 -29.61
N ASP A 3 0.85 -7.80 -30.29
CA ASP A 3 -0.12 -8.64 -29.61
C ASP A 3 0.69 -9.78 -28.97
N THR A 4 0.91 -9.69 -27.67
CA THR A 4 1.75 -10.62 -26.89
C THR A 4 1.27 -12.08 -26.97
N PHE A 5 0.04 -12.32 -27.45
CA PHE A 5 -0.49 -13.64 -27.76
C PHE A 5 -1.37 -13.58 -29.01
N PRO A 6 -0.86 -13.92 -30.21
CA PRO A 6 -1.70 -14.08 -31.39
C PRO A 6 -2.74 -15.18 -31.15
N MET A 7 -3.94 -14.99 -31.69
CA MET A 7 -5.03 -15.96 -31.52
C MET A 7 -4.56 -17.35 -31.98
N PRO A 8 -4.66 -18.39 -31.14
CA PRO A 8 -4.29 -19.74 -31.56
C PRO A 8 -5.20 -20.21 -32.69
N ASP A 9 -4.69 -21.07 -33.57
CA ASP A 9 -5.54 -21.72 -34.56
C ASP A 9 -6.49 -22.70 -33.86
N LEU A 10 -7.79 -22.58 -34.18
CA LEU A 10 -8.88 -23.37 -33.59
C LEU A 10 -9.63 -24.19 -34.66
N SER A 11 -9.07 -24.30 -35.88
CA SER A 11 -9.69 -25.00 -37.01
C SER A 11 -9.95 -26.50 -36.77
N HIS A 12 -9.20 -27.12 -35.86
CA HIS A 12 -9.33 -28.54 -35.50
C HIS A 12 -10.47 -28.81 -34.50
N LEU A 13 -10.99 -27.79 -33.83
CA LEU A 13 -11.96 -27.97 -32.75
C LEU A 13 -13.39 -27.93 -33.25
N THR A 14 -14.27 -28.60 -32.50
CA THR A 14 -15.71 -28.42 -32.67
C THR A 14 -16.11 -26.98 -32.30
N GLU A 15 -17.22 -26.49 -32.85
CA GLU A 15 -17.68 -25.12 -32.61
C GLU A 15 -17.88 -24.82 -31.12
N GLU A 16 -18.32 -25.81 -30.33
CA GLU A 16 -18.51 -25.66 -28.88
C GLU A 16 -17.18 -25.48 -28.14
N GLU A 17 -16.18 -26.31 -28.42
CA GLU A 17 -14.85 -26.22 -27.81
C GLU A 17 -14.15 -24.91 -28.20
N ARG A 18 -14.29 -24.51 -29.48
CA ARG A 18 -13.81 -23.21 -29.98
C ARG A 18 -14.44 -22.06 -29.21
N GLN A 19 -15.76 -22.05 -29.01
CA GLN A 19 -16.46 -21.00 -28.27
C GLN A 19 -16.01 -20.92 -26.81
N ASN A 20 -15.75 -22.06 -26.16
CA ASN A 20 -15.24 -22.08 -24.81
C ASN A 20 -13.86 -21.44 -24.69
N ILE A 21 -12.95 -21.74 -25.63
CA ILE A 21 -11.62 -21.12 -25.69
C ILE A 21 -11.73 -19.61 -25.93
N MET A 22 -12.58 -19.17 -26.86
CA MET A 22 -12.80 -17.74 -27.12
C MET A 22 -13.31 -16.99 -25.88
N LYS A 23 -14.22 -17.58 -25.11
CA LYS A 23 -14.72 -17.00 -23.84
C LYS A 23 -13.62 -16.85 -22.79
N VAL A 24 -12.73 -17.84 -22.66
CA VAL A 24 -11.59 -17.77 -21.73
C VAL A 24 -10.64 -16.64 -22.15
N MET A 25 -10.30 -16.58 -23.44
CA MET A 25 -9.41 -15.55 -24.00
C MET A 25 -9.98 -14.14 -23.80
N GLN A 26 -11.28 -13.96 -24.03
CA GLN A 26 -11.94 -12.67 -23.82
C GLN A 26 -11.88 -12.23 -22.35
N ARG A 27 -12.10 -13.14 -21.40
CA ARG A 27 -11.95 -12.84 -19.96
C ARG A 27 -10.51 -12.50 -19.62
N HIS A 28 -9.54 -13.27 -20.13
CA HIS A 28 -8.12 -12.97 -19.91
C HIS A 28 -7.77 -11.57 -20.42
N GLN A 29 -8.17 -11.22 -21.65
CA GLN A 29 -7.91 -9.89 -22.20
C GLN A 29 -8.62 -8.78 -21.41
N ALA A 30 -9.82 -9.03 -20.88
CA ALA A 30 -10.52 -8.07 -20.02
C ALA A 30 -9.79 -7.84 -18.70
N GLU A 31 -9.30 -8.91 -18.05
CA GLU A 31 -8.50 -8.82 -16.83
C GLU A 31 -7.15 -8.13 -17.07
N GLU A 32 -6.46 -8.42 -18.19
CA GLU A 32 -5.22 -7.73 -18.57
C GLU A 32 -5.45 -6.23 -18.79
N LYS A 33 -6.54 -5.84 -19.47
CA LYS A 33 -6.91 -4.42 -19.62
C LYS A 33 -7.21 -3.77 -18.27
N ARG A 34 -7.89 -4.48 -17.37
CA ARG A 34 -8.17 -4.00 -16.01
C ARG A 34 -6.89 -3.84 -15.20
N GLY A 35 -5.99 -4.81 -15.23
CA GLY A 35 -4.67 -4.75 -14.59
C GLY A 35 -3.84 -3.59 -15.11
N ALA A 36 -3.76 -3.42 -16.43
CA ALA A 36 -3.05 -2.31 -17.06
C ALA A 36 -3.65 -0.94 -16.69
N ALA A 37 -4.97 -0.83 -16.47
CA ALA A 37 -5.58 0.40 -15.98
C ALA A 37 -5.20 0.69 -14.52
N VAL A 38 -5.19 -0.33 -13.66
CA VAL A 38 -4.74 -0.21 -12.26
C VAL A 38 -3.27 0.20 -12.20
N GLU A 39 -2.42 -0.41 -13.02
CA GLU A 39 -0.99 -0.08 -13.10
C GLU A 39 -0.78 1.38 -13.51
N ARG A 40 -1.45 1.85 -14.58
CA ARG A 40 -1.40 3.27 -14.99
C ARG A 40 -1.87 4.22 -13.90
N ASN A 41 -2.92 3.87 -13.16
CA ASN A 41 -3.37 4.71 -12.03
C ASN A 41 -2.32 4.75 -10.92
N LEU A 42 -1.69 3.61 -10.62
CA LEU A 42 -0.64 3.52 -9.61
C LEU A 42 0.62 4.31 -10.02
N THR A 43 1.03 4.28 -11.28
CA THR A 43 2.17 5.07 -11.76
C THR A 43 1.91 6.56 -11.61
N VAL A 44 0.73 7.04 -12.01
CA VAL A 44 0.32 8.44 -11.83
C VAL A 44 0.28 8.85 -10.36
N LEU A 45 -0.22 8.00 -9.47
CA LEU A 45 -0.21 8.27 -8.02
C LEU A 45 1.22 8.34 -7.46
N LYS A 46 2.11 7.44 -7.91
CA LYS A 46 3.51 7.43 -7.50
C LYS A 46 4.22 8.70 -7.94
N GLU A 47 4.01 9.16 -9.17
CA GLU A 47 4.56 10.42 -9.68
C GLU A 47 4.11 11.61 -8.85
N LYS A 48 2.81 11.72 -8.54
CA LYS A 48 2.26 12.78 -7.69
C LYS A 48 2.83 12.78 -6.28
N HIS A 49 3.01 11.59 -5.68
CA HIS A 49 3.58 11.47 -4.33
C HIS A 49 5.08 11.80 -4.31
N LEU A 50 5.83 11.49 -5.37
CA LEU A 50 7.24 11.87 -5.50
C LEU A 50 7.40 13.38 -5.76
N SER A 51 6.55 13.97 -6.61
CA SER A 51 6.60 15.40 -6.94
C SER A 51 6.05 16.30 -5.83
N GLY A 52 5.20 15.75 -4.95
CA GLY A 52 4.65 16.46 -3.78
C GLY A 52 5.57 16.51 -2.56
N ALA A 53 6.80 15.97 -2.63
CA ALA A 53 7.79 16.00 -1.57
C ALA A 53 8.48 17.38 -1.42
N ALA A 54 7.70 18.47 -1.40
CA ALA A 54 8.11 19.71 -0.77
C ALA A 54 7.51 19.72 0.65
N PRO A 55 8.27 20.03 1.71
CA PRO A 55 7.73 20.12 3.06
C PRO A 55 6.87 21.38 3.15
N GLY A 56 5.61 21.28 2.72
CA GLY A 56 4.59 22.26 3.01
C GLY A 56 4.38 22.30 4.52
N LYS A 57 5.03 23.25 5.19
CA LYS A 57 4.72 23.65 6.56
C LYS A 57 3.27 24.10 6.58
N GLN A 58 2.36 23.19 6.94
CA GLN A 58 1.00 23.57 7.30
C GLN A 58 1.08 24.28 8.65
N THR A 59 1.22 25.60 8.61
CA THR A 59 0.92 26.48 9.74
C THR A 59 -0.56 26.35 10.06
N ILE A 60 -0.88 25.56 11.07
CA ILE A 60 -2.20 25.50 11.68
C ILE A 60 -2.43 26.84 12.41
N PRO A 61 -3.48 27.63 12.09
CA PRO A 61 -3.86 28.78 12.91
C PRO A 61 -4.40 28.26 14.25
N LYS A 62 -3.81 28.75 15.35
CA LYS A 62 -4.29 28.50 16.72
C LYS A 62 -5.71 29.06 16.89
N PRO A 63 -6.65 28.31 17.48
CA PRO A 63 -7.67 28.88 18.34
C PRO A 63 -7.25 28.74 19.81
N ALA A 64 -7.41 29.82 20.56
CA ALA A 64 -7.09 29.95 21.98
C ALA A 64 -8.22 29.38 22.89
N PRO A 65 -8.14 29.48 24.23
CA PRO A 65 -7.90 28.36 25.14
C PRO A 65 -9.14 27.99 25.97
N SER A 66 -9.24 26.74 26.46
CA SER A 66 -10.03 26.43 27.67
C SER A 66 -9.74 25.03 28.25
N VAL A 67 -9.39 25.06 29.54
CA VAL A 67 -9.39 24.00 30.56
C VAL A 67 -8.27 22.96 30.54
N GLN A 68 -7.29 23.31 31.37
CA GLN A 68 -6.24 22.51 31.97
C GLN A 68 -6.80 21.28 32.72
N LYS A 69 -6.17 20.11 32.56
CA LYS A 69 -5.90 19.26 33.73
C LYS A 69 -4.50 18.67 33.62
N SER A 70 -3.67 19.18 34.52
CA SER A 70 -2.26 18.89 34.74
C SER A 70 -2.03 17.44 35.15
N MET A 71 -0.97 16.84 34.64
CA MET A 71 -0.10 15.98 35.45
C MET A 71 1.34 16.38 35.14
N ASN A 72 1.91 17.12 36.08
CA ASN A 72 3.27 17.63 36.08
C ASN A 72 4.21 16.48 36.49
N THR A 73 5.16 16.11 35.64
CA THR A 73 6.43 15.48 36.06
C THR A 73 7.56 16.12 35.24
N PRO A 74 8.76 16.29 35.82
CA PRO A 74 9.83 17.11 35.24
C PRO A 74 10.33 16.55 33.91
N PRO A 75 10.98 17.36 33.05
CA PRO A 75 11.54 16.90 31.79
C PRO A 75 12.71 15.96 32.10
N LYS A 76 12.43 14.65 32.12
CA LYS A 76 13.49 13.65 31.99
C LYS A 76 13.92 13.66 30.54
N GLU A 77 15.07 14.26 30.31
CA GLU A 77 15.92 14.00 29.16
C GLU A 77 16.17 12.48 29.09
N SER A 78 15.46 11.75 28.23
CA SER A 78 15.85 10.45 27.66
C SER A 78 14.65 9.71 27.07
N GLY A 79 14.58 9.68 25.73
CA GLY A 79 13.70 8.79 24.99
C GLY A 79 13.07 9.51 23.82
N THR A 80 13.69 9.42 22.65
CA THR A 80 13.09 9.74 21.36
C THR A 80 11.76 9.00 21.27
N THR A 81 10.64 9.69 21.47
CA THR A 81 9.33 9.07 21.32
C THR A 81 9.07 8.90 19.84
N ASP A 82 9.31 7.70 19.34
CA ASP A 82 9.23 7.40 17.91
C ASP A 82 7.77 7.40 17.48
N LEU A 83 7.33 8.46 16.79
CA LEU A 83 6.02 8.50 16.15
C LEU A 83 5.98 7.51 14.97
N CYS A 84 4.82 6.91 14.72
CA CYS A 84 4.61 6.04 13.57
C CYS A 84 4.96 6.77 12.26
N PRO A 85 5.89 6.27 11.44
CA PRO A 85 6.37 6.97 10.24
C PRO A 85 5.30 7.22 9.17
N ILE A 86 4.25 6.39 9.15
CA ILE A 86 3.15 6.47 8.16
C ILE A 86 2.12 7.50 8.59
N CYS A 87 1.53 7.37 9.78
CA CYS A 87 0.43 8.24 10.19
C CYS A 87 0.87 9.47 10.98
N ARG A 88 2.08 9.48 11.55
CA ARG A 88 2.63 10.50 12.46
C ARG A 88 1.69 10.92 13.61
N LYS A 89 0.70 10.09 13.92
CA LYS A 89 -0.32 10.31 14.95
C LYS A 89 -0.12 9.42 16.16
N THR A 90 0.27 8.17 15.93
CA THR A 90 0.45 7.19 17.00
C THR A 90 1.88 7.24 17.51
N GLN A 91 2.05 7.47 18.81
CA GLN A 91 3.32 7.32 19.51
C GLN A 91 3.61 5.83 19.71
N LEU A 92 4.82 5.41 19.34
CA LEU A 92 5.28 4.03 19.54
C LEU A 92 6.05 3.96 20.86
N ALA A 93 5.71 2.97 21.68
CA ALA A 93 6.55 2.54 22.79
C ALA A 93 7.61 1.55 22.27
N ARG A 94 8.66 1.31 23.07
CA ARG A 94 9.69 0.33 22.73
C ARG A 94 9.03 -1.03 22.49
N ASP A 95 9.20 -1.54 21.27
CA ASP A 95 8.69 -2.82 20.77
C ASP A 95 7.17 -3.01 20.73
N CYS A 96 6.37 -1.94 20.74
CA CYS A 96 4.95 -2.03 20.46
C CYS A 96 4.63 -1.70 18.99
N GLY A 97 3.84 -2.55 18.32
CA GLY A 97 3.45 -2.38 16.92
C GLY A 97 3.94 -3.50 16.01
N HIS A 98 4.10 -3.20 14.72
CA HIS A 98 4.52 -4.14 13.68
C HIS A 98 5.86 -3.72 13.09
N ARG A 99 6.89 -4.55 13.29
CA ARG A 99 8.19 -4.39 12.65
C ARG A 99 8.13 -4.98 11.23
N CYS A 100 8.46 -4.18 10.23
CA CYS A 100 8.49 -4.66 8.86
C CYS A 100 9.60 -5.70 8.65
N GLY A 101 9.26 -6.85 8.05
CA GLY A 101 10.22 -7.91 7.73
C GLY A 101 11.32 -7.46 6.77
N PHE A 102 11.01 -6.51 5.88
CA PHE A 102 11.91 -5.98 4.85
C PHE A 102 12.83 -4.88 5.40
N CYS A 103 12.27 -3.74 5.79
CA CYS A 103 13.05 -2.54 6.15
C CYS A 103 13.30 -2.38 7.67
N LYS A 104 12.81 -3.30 8.51
CA LYS A 104 12.95 -3.31 9.97
C LYS A 104 12.38 -2.10 10.73
N VAL A 105 11.71 -1.17 10.04
CA VAL A 105 11.01 -0.02 10.63
C VAL A 105 9.80 -0.49 11.44
N LEU A 106 9.55 0.18 12.57
CA LEU A 106 8.41 -0.08 13.46
C LEU A 106 7.21 0.81 13.08
N PHE A 107 6.04 0.20 12.96
CA PHE A 107 4.79 0.86 12.60
C PHE A 107 3.70 0.59 13.64
N CYS A 108 2.72 1.49 13.78
CA CYS A 108 1.58 1.21 14.64
C CYS A 108 0.69 0.11 14.05
N SER A 109 -0.16 -0.49 14.90
CA SER A 109 -1.03 -1.61 14.51
C SER A 109 -2.06 -1.30 13.42
N ARG A 110 -2.24 -0.02 13.05
CA ARG A 110 -3.12 0.41 11.94
C ARG A 110 -2.37 0.63 10.62
N CYS A 111 -1.06 0.84 10.68
CA CYS A 111 -0.24 1.17 9.52
C CYS A 111 0.65 0.02 9.06
N GLY A 112 0.72 -1.06 9.85
CA GLY A 112 1.38 -2.30 9.49
C GLY A 112 0.44 -3.48 9.68
N GLY A 113 0.81 -4.63 9.12
CA GLY A 113 0.13 -5.91 9.32
C GLY A 113 1.10 -6.98 9.81
N LYS A 114 0.56 -8.08 10.33
CA LYS A 114 1.37 -9.27 10.66
C LYS A 114 1.79 -9.94 9.37
N TRP A 115 3.09 -10.02 9.11
CA TRP A 115 3.62 -10.87 8.05
C TRP A 115 3.54 -12.33 8.54
N GLN A 116 2.49 -13.05 8.14
CA GLN A 116 2.47 -14.50 8.23
C GLN A 116 3.21 -14.99 7.00
N GLY A 117 4.52 -15.23 7.15
CA GLY A 117 5.28 -15.91 6.11
C GLY A 117 4.61 -17.25 5.83
N PHE A 118 4.20 -17.48 4.59
CA PHE A 118 3.87 -18.83 4.15
C PHE A 118 5.18 -19.63 4.18
N THR A 119 5.43 -20.34 5.28
CA THR A 119 6.35 -21.46 5.25
C THR A 119 5.67 -22.53 4.41
N VAL A 120 5.99 -22.57 3.11
CA VAL A 120 5.68 -23.74 2.30
C VAL A 120 6.65 -24.82 2.79
N THR A 121 6.18 -25.66 3.70
CA THR A 121 6.86 -26.91 4.02
C THR A 121 6.70 -27.78 2.78
N LEU A 122 7.80 -27.97 2.04
CA LEU A 122 7.89 -28.90 0.91
C LEU A 122 7.81 -30.34 1.40
#